data_AF-A0A2M8C1M8-F1
#
_entry.id   AF-A0A2M8C1M8-F1
#
_cell.length_a   1.000
_cell.length_b   1.000
_cell.length_c   1.000
_cell.angle_alpha   90.00
_cell.angle_beta   90.00
_cell.angle_gamma   90.00
#
_symmetry.space_group_name_H-M   'P 1'
#
loop_
_entity.id
_entity.type
_entity.pdbx_description
1 polymer ?
#
loop_
_entity_poly.entity_id
_entity_poly.type
_entity_poly.pdbx_seq_one_letter_code
_entity_poly.pdbx_strand_id
1 'polypeptide(L)'
;MSETFEGSLRPFTQEQVTKGEKLPENISSITHSVEAGEKLKLDLIIDRISKVAHAIKGRTQERFAILGSMSMYATLNELRADGNQLMILEQRIEGGKNDYDVGVSPESLIQVMGSFEWNGEAKHLQRGHVGGGREMVDIMARRELTLFPWRETEIDGNRFFVQSAEEMIFEKMGALINPGADEQGESRIREVKWGVDIKLLKAYLTIKNGWDDKQVESYLSQRWGDYVEDTRYQGMGELVDLVKSGTPVTEVIKTALEKRLGKTDISDLSQELTNIFGEQGKQQIDSLLISPTPEQFEANLRALMDLRPGKKLSYEEASAQAEQEFDKLVRKE
;
A
#
# COMPACT_ATOMS: atom_id res chain seq x y z
N MET A 1 -17.65 18.68 24.05
CA MET A 1 -18.34 18.23 22.83
C MET A 1 -17.42 17.18 22.21
N SER A 2 -17.82 15.91 22.22
CA SER A 2 -17.03 14.84 21.61
C SER A 2 -17.02 15.06 20.11
N GLU A 3 -15.85 15.28 19.51
CA GLU A 3 -15.71 15.16 18.07
C GLU A 3 -16.20 13.75 17.70
N THR A 4 -17.30 13.69 16.97
CA THR A 4 -17.86 12.43 16.47
C THR A 4 -16.78 11.75 15.64
N PHE A 5 -16.64 10.44 15.85
CA PHE A 5 -15.76 9.52 15.15
C PHE A 5 -15.66 9.75 13.61
N GLU A 6 -16.72 10.30 13.02
CA GLU A 6 -17.00 10.32 11.58
C GLU A 6 -16.16 11.33 10.79
N GLY A 7 -15.51 10.82 9.74
CA GLY A 7 -14.96 11.61 8.64
C GLY A 7 -13.52 12.11 8.80
N SER A 8 -12.99 12.25 10.02
CA SER A 8 -11.63 12.80 10.20
C SER A 8 -10.51 11.75 10.16
N LEU A 9 -9.37 12.13 9.58
CA LEU A 9 -8.10 11.37 9.57
C LEU A 9 -7.15 11.75 10.73
N ARG A 10 -7.66 12.44 11.77
CA ARG A 10 -6.91 12.66 13.03
C ARG A 10 -6.58 11.34 13.74
N PRO A 11 -5.45 11.27 14.48
CA PRO A 11 -5.09 10.07 15.22
C PRO A 11 -6.22 9.64 16.17
N PHE A 12 -6.34 8.33 16.38
CA PHE A 12 -7.07 7.85 17.55
C PHE A 12 -6.32 8.22 18.82
N THR A 13 -7.05 8.60 19.87
CA THR A 13 -6.46 8.73 21.19
C THR A 13 -6.05 7.37 21.73
N GLN A 14 -5.08 7.35 22.65
CA GLN A 14 -4.66 6.10 23.32
C GLN A 14 -5.83 5.37 23.97
N GLU A 15 -6.76 6.11 24.57
CA GLU A 15 -7.96 5.53 25.18
C GLU A 15 -8.86 4.85 24.15
N GLN A 16 -9.08 5.45 22.97
CA GLN A 16 -9.89 4.83 21.92
C GLN A 16 -9.24 3.54 21.38
N VAL A 17 -7.92 3.55 21.19
CA VAL A 17 -7.17 2.37 20.74
C VAL A 17 -7.22 1.24 21.77
N THR A 18 -7.17 1.56 23.07
CA THR A 18 -6.97 0.56 24.14
C THR A 18 -8.22 0.15 24.91
N LYS A 19 -9.22 1.04 25.05
CA LYS A 19 -10.41 0.81 25.89
C LYS A 19 -11.68 0.42 25.13
N GLY A 20 -11.58 0.12 23.84
CA GLY A 20 -12.66 -0.56 23.12
C GLY A 20 -13.77 0.32 22.58
N GLU A 21 -13.42 1.48 22.01
CA GLU A 21 -14.37 2.17 21.14
C GLU A 21 -14.72 1.28 19.94
N LYS A 22 -16.01 1.20 19.61
CA LYS A 22 -16.48 0.44 18.45
C LYS A 22 -16.28 1.27 17.19
N LEU A 23 -15.71 0.65 16.16
CA LEU A 23 -15.80 1.19 14.81
C LEU A 23 -17.28 1.25 14.40
N PRO A 24 -17.71 2.27 13.65
CA PRO A 24 -19.05 2.33 13.06
C PRO A 24 -19.41 1.06 12.29
N GLU A 25 -20.70 0.74 12.27
CA GLU A 25 -21.21 -0.48 11.64
C GLU A 25 -20.86 -0.56 10.15
N ASN A 26 -20.93 0.55 9.42
CA ASN A 26 -20.57 0.61 8.01
C ASN A 26 -19.08 0.40 7.73
N ILE A 27 -18.19 0.56 8.72
CA ILE A 27 -16.76 0.23 8.62
C ILE A 27 -16.51 -1.21 9.05
N SER A 28 -17.09 -1.62 10.19
CA SER A 28 -16.91 -2.95 10.77
C SER A 28 -17.62 -4.07 9.98
N SER A 29 -18.67 -3.75 9.24
CA SER A 29 -19.40 -4.68 8.36
C SER A 29 -18.74 -4.91 7.02
N ILE A 30 -17.71 -4.12 6.65
CA ILE A 30 -16.91 -4.35 5.44
C ILE A 30 -16.14 -5.64 5.65
N THR A 31 -16.73 -6.75 5.25
CA THR A 31 -16.11 -8.06 5.25
C THR A 31 -15.63 -8.31 3.83
N HIS A 32 -14.34 -8.65 3.69
CA HIS A 32 -13.96 -9.45 2.53
C HIS A 32 -14.14 -10.89 2.95
N SER A 33 -14.56 -11.73 2.02
CA SER A 33 -14.46 -13.18 2.13
C SER A 33 -13.07 -13.53 2.65
N VAL A 34 -13.00 -13.85 3.95
CA VAL A 34 -11.75 -14.22 4.58
C VAL A 34 -11.38 -15.56 3.96
N GLU A 35 -10.26 -15.63 3.21
CA GLU A 35 -9.76 -16.88 2.64
C GLU A 35 -9.49 -17.94 3.74
N ALA A 36 -9.43 -17.52 5.01
CA ALA A 36 -9.53 -18.36 6.18
C ALA A 36 -10.92 -18.18 6.80
N GLY A 37 -11.83 -19.17 6.70
CA GLY A 37 -13.20 -19.12 7.23
C GLY A 37 -13.36 -19.00 8.77
N GLU A 38 -12.43 -18.34 9.47
CA GLU A 38 -12.40 -18.13 10.92
C GLU A 38 -12.19 -16.65 11.26
N LYS A 39 -12.70 -16.22 12.41
CA LYS A 39 -12.44 -14.87 12.95
C LYS A 39 -10.95 -14.72 13.25
N LEU A 40 -10.26 -13.90 12.45
CA LEU A 40 -8.86 -13.59 12.68
C LEU A 40 -8.73 -12.73 13.94
N LYS A 41 -7.78 -13.08 14.81
CA LYS A 41 -7.37 -12.28 15.97
C LYS A 41 -5.96 -11.76 15.75
N LEU A 42 -5.61 -10.66 16.41
CA LEU A 42 -4.27 -10.08 16.31
C LEU A 42 -3.17 -11.10 16.63
N ASP A 43 -3.31 -11.88 17.69
CA ASP A 43 -2.33 -12.92 18.04
C ASP A 43 -2.09 -13.93 16.90
N LEU A 44 -3.16 -14.35 16.22
CA LEU A 44 -3.05 -15.28 15.09
C LEU A 44 -2.35 -14.63 13.89
N ILE A 45 -2.64 -13.36 13.61
CA ILE A 45 -1.97 -12.60 12.54
C ILE A 45 -0.48 -12.44 12.84
N ILE A 46 -0.14 -12.11 14.08
CA ILE A 46 1.25 -11.92 14.52
C ILE A 46 2.05 -13.22 14.45
N ASP A 47 1.48 -14.35 14.90
CA ASP A 47 2.07 -15.68 14.74
C ASP A 47 2.30 -16.04 13.26
N ARG A 48 1.32 -15.75 12.40
CA ARG A 48 1.45 -16.00 10.95
C ARG A 48 2.52 -15.12 10.29
N ILE A 49 2.60 -13.84 10.64
CA ILE A 49 3.66 -12.94 10.15
C ILE A 49 5.03 -13.52 10.54
N SER A 50 5.18 -13.95 11.79
CA SER A 50 6.41 -14.58 12.30
C SER A 50 6.79 -15.84 11.50
N LYS A 51 5.81 -16.72 11.24
CA LYS A 51 5.99 -17.94 10.41
C LYS A 51 6.38 -17.64 8.97
N VAL A 52 5.70 -16.68 8.33
CA VAL A 52 6.01 -16.25 6.96
C VAL A 52 7.43 -15.70 6.89
N ALA A 53 7.80 -14.80 7.81
CA ALA A 53 9.14 -14.23 7.87
C ALA A 53 10.21 -15.31 8.09
N HIS A 54 9.96 -16.26 8.99
CA HIS A 54 10.86 -17.40 9.23
C HIS A 54 11.02 -18.29 7.99
N ALA A 55 9.91 -18.60 7.31
CA ALA A 55 9.92 -19.42 6.10
C ALA A 55 10.72 -18.77 4.96
N ILE A 56 10.58 -17.46 4.78
CA ILE A 56 11.34 -16.71 3.76
C ILE A 56 12.83 -16.71 4.11
N LYS A 57 13.20 -16.37 5.35
CA LYS A 57 14.60 -16.43 5.80
C LYS A 57 15.24 -17.80 5.68
N GLY A 58 14.47 -18.86 5.89
CA GLY A 58 14.95 -20.24 5.76
C GLY A 58 15.23 -20.65 4.31
N ARG A 59 14.71 -19.91 3.32
CA ARG A 59 14.80 -20.25 1.88
C ARG A 59 15.62 -19.27 1.07
N THR A 60 15.76 -18.03 1.51
CA THR A 60 16.52 -16.99 0.81
C THR A 60 17.40 -16.17 1.76
N GLN A 61 18.53 -15.68 1.23
CA GLN A 61 19.41 -14.70 1.88
C GLN A 61 19.09 -13.26 1.46
N GLU A 62 18.14 -13.09 0.53
CA GLU A 62 17.74 -11.77 0.03
C GLU A 62 17.05 -10.96 1.12
N ARG A 63 17.31 -9.65 1.13
CA ARG A 63 16.63 -8.70 2.00
C ARG A 63 15.16 -8.60 1.56
N PHE A 64 14.24 -8.72 2.52
CA PHE A 64 12.81 -8.57 2.30
C PHE A 64 12.17 -7.78 3.44
N ALA A 65 11.02 -7.17 3.16
CA ALA A 65 10.15 -6.60 4.17
C ALA A 65 8.73 -7.15 4.05
N ILE A 66 8.05 -7.26 5.18
CA ILE A 66 6.60 -7.41 5.22
C ILE A 66 5.98 -6.04 4.92
N LEU A 67 4.99 -5.97 4.04
CA LEU A 67 4.37 -4.74 3.55
C LEU A 67 2.89 -4.63 3.97
N GLY A 68 2.28 -3.50 3.63
CA GLY A 68 0.84 -3.29 3.64
C GLY A 68 0.21 -3.43 5.03
N SER A 69 -0.90 -4.17 5.10
CA SER A 69 -1.62 -4.36 6.36
C SER A 69 -0.81 -5.19 7.36
N MET A 70 -0.04 -6.17 6.91
CA MET A 70 0.80 -7.01 7.79
C MET A 70 1.92 -6.19 8.45
N SER A 71 2.54 -5.29 7.70
CA SER A 71 3.51 -4.31 8.23
C SER A 71 2.90 -3.42 9.32
N MET A 72 1.67 -2.95 9.09
CA MET A 72 0.93 -2.17 10.07
C MET A 72 0.61 -3.00 11.33
N TYR A 73 0.15 -4.24 11.18
CA TYR A 73 -0.13 -5.11 12.32
C TYR A 73 1.12 -5.37 13.16
N ALA A 74 2.25 -5.68 12.52
CA ALA A 74 3.54 -5.83 13.19
C ALA A 74 3.96 -4.56 13.93
N THR A 75 3.79 -3.39 13.29
CA THR A 75 4.13 -2.08 13.88
C THR A 75 3.24 -1.73 15.07
N LEU A 76 1.92 -1.90 14.94
CA LEU A 76 0.97 -1.59 16.01
C LEU A 76 1.07 -2.59 17.17
N ASN A 77 1.50 -3.83 16.93
CA ASN A 77 1.73 -4.82 17.99
C ASN A 77 2.73 -4.33 19.04
N GLU A 78 3.62 -3.39 18.70
CA GLU A 78 4.54 -2.75 19.67
C GLU A 78 3.81 -1.94 20.74
N LEU A 79 2.60 -1.48 20.47
CA LEU A 79 1.76 -0.75 21.43
C LEU A 79 1.11 -1.68 22.48
N ARG A 80 1.22 -3.00 22.32
CA ARG A 80 0.74 -3.97 23.32
C ARG A 80 1.63 -4.06 24.55
N ALA A 81 2.71 -3.29 24.61
CA ALA A 81 3.50 -3.14 25.82
C ALA A 81 2.55 -2.89 27.02
N ASP A 82 2.69 -3.72 28.05
CA ASP A 82 1.91 -3.76 29.29
C ASP A 82 0.52 -4.42 29.25
N GLY A 83 0.22 -5.24 28.23
CA GLY A 83 -0.98 -6.10 28.24
C GLY A 83 -2.26 -5.39 27.81
N ASN A 84 -2.13 -4.22 27.18
CA ASN A 84 -3.25 -3.51 26.57
C ASN A 84 -3.78 -4.26 25.34
N GLN A 85 -5.10 -4.39 25.23
CA GLN A 85 -5.76 -4.84 24.01
C GLN A 85 -5.82 -3.70 23.00
N LEU A 86 -5.66 -4.01 21.71
CA LEU A 86 -5.79 -3.03 20.63
C LEU A 86 -7.15 -3.22 19.95
N MET A 87 -8.21 -2.82 20.65
CA MET A 87 -9.58 -3.18 20.30
C MET A 87 -10.02 -2.69 18.91
N ILE A 88 -9.61 -1.48 18.50
CA ILE A 88 -9.88 -0.97 17.15
C ILE A 88 -9.13 -1.82 16.10
N LEU A 89 -7.91 -2.24 16.41
CA LEU A 89 -7.12 -3.08 15.52
C LEU A 89 -7.74 -4.46 15.35
N GLU A 90 -8.24 -5.06 16.43
CA GLU A 90 -8.94 -6.35 16.38
C GLU A 90 -10.21 -6.28 15.53
N GLN A 91 -11.04 -5.24 15.72
CA GLN A 91 -12.22 -5.01 14.87
C GLN A 91 -11.84 -4.84 13.39
N ARG A 92 -10.71 -4.16 13.13
CA ARG A 92 -10.16 -3.97 11.79
C ARG A 92 -9.62 -5.27 11.17
N ILE A 93 -9.18 -6.24 11.97
CA ILE A 93 -8.70 -7.55 11.51
C ILE A 93 -9.88 -8.49 11.22
N GLU A 94 -10.92 -8.48 12.06
CA GLU A 94 -12.09 -9.38 11.93
C GLU A 94 -12.84 -9.17 10.61
N GLY A 95 -12.90 -7.93 10.11
CA GLY A 95 -13.41 -7.62 8.78
C GLY A 95 -12.27 -7.22 7.84
N GLY A 96 -11.85 -8.09 6.91
CA GLY A 96 -10.93 -7.68 5.83
C GLY A 96 -10.13 -8.78 5.14
N LYS A 97 -9.63 -8.44 3.94
CA LYS A 97 -8.63 -9.25 3.22
C LYS A 97 -7.30 -8.95 3.89
N ASN A 98 -6.67 -9.99 4.40
CA ASN A 98 -5.42 -9.93 5.12
C ASN A 98 -4.37 -10.58 4.21
N ASP A 99 -4.01 -9.87 3.14
CA ASP A 99 -2.96 -10.30 2.23
C ASP A 99 -1.60 -10.24 2.91
N TYR A 100 -0.79 -11.28 2.71
CA TYR A 100 0.59 -11.30 3.15
C TYR A 100 1.45 -10.79 2.01
N ASP A 101 1.64 -9.47 1.99
CA ASP A 101 2.47 -8.81 0.99
C ASP A 101 3.92 -8.76 1.48
N VAL A 102 4.84 -9.18 0.63
CA VAL A 102 6.28 -9.17 0.89
C VAL A 102 6.98 -8.38 -0.20
N GLY A 103 7.77 -7.39 0.20
CA GLY A 103 8.61 -6.60 -0.68
C GLY A 103 10.01 -7.17 -0.77
N VAL A 104 10.51 -7.32 -2.00
CA VAL A 104 11.92 -7.62 -2.29
C VAL A 104 12.42 -6.68 -3.38
N SER A 105 13.73 -6.46 -3.45
CA SER A 105 14.33 -5.74 -4.58
C SER A 105 13.92 -6.39 -5.90
N PRO A 106 13.63 -5.60 -6.96
CA PRO A 106 13.24 -6.13 -8.27
C PRO A 106 14.24 -7.16 -8.81
N GLU A 107 15.53 -6.94 -8.57
CA GLU A 107 16.62 -7.83 -8.99
C GLU A 107 16.58 -9.19 -8.28
N SER A 108 16.01 -9.24 -7.06
CA SER A 108 15.93 -10.43 -6.21
C SER A 108 14.64 -11.21 -6.41
N LEU A 109 13.61 -10.62 -7.03
CA LEU A 109 12.26 -11.16 -7.13
C LEU A 109 12.24 -12.59 -7.69
N ILE A 110 12.87 -12.82 -8.86
CA ILE A 110 12.88 -14.12 -9.53
C ILE A 110 13.58 -15.19 -8.68
N GLN A 111 14.69 -14.82 -8.03
CA GLN A 111 15.44 -15.72 -7.16
C GLN A 111 14.63 -16.11 -5.93
N VAL A 112 13.98 -15.13 -5.28
CA VAL A 112 13.17 -15.38 -4.09
C VAL A 112 11.98 -16.29 -4.42
N MET A 113 11.21 -16.00 -5.48
CA MET A 113 10.13 -16.90 -5.91
C MET A 113 10.65 -18.28 -6.32
N GLY A 114 11.85 -18.34 -6.93
CA GLY A 114 12.53 -19.58 -7.27
C GLY A 114 12.87 -20.46 -6.07
N SER A 115 13.18 -19.85 -4.92
CA SER A 115 13.54 -20.58 -3.67
C SER A 115 12.38 -21.40 -3.07
N PHE A 116 11.15 -21.12 -3.49
CA PHE A 116 9.95 -21.84 -3.09
C PHE A 116 9.43 -22.80 -4.17
N GLU A 117 10.19 -23.00 -5.26
CA GLU A 117 9.83 -23.91 -6.36
C GLU A 117 8.48 -23.59 -7.00
N TRP A 118 8.07 -22.32 -6.96
CA TRP A 118 6.80 -21.88 -7.56
C TRP A 118 6.75 -22.20 -9.06
N ASN A 119 5.59 -22.68 -9.50
CA ASN A 119 5.31 -22.97 -10.91
C ASN A 119 5.22 -21.66 -11.72
N GLY A 120 5.08 -21.78 -13.05
CA GLY A 120 5.05 -20.62 -13.94
C GLY A 120 3.89 -19.66 -13.66
N GLU A 121 2.71 -20.18 -13.31
CA GLU A 121 1.52 -19.40 -12.97
C GLU A 121 1.70 -18.62 -11.67
N ALA A 122 2.15 -19.27 -10.60
CA ALA A 122 2.43 -18.62 -9.31
C ALA A 122 3.50 -17.52 -9.44
N LYS A 123 4.55 -17.78 -10.24
CA LYS A 123 5.57 -16.76 -10.55
C LYS A 123 5.01 -15.59 -11.35
N HIS A 124 4.12 -15.86 -12.30
CA HIS A 124 3.48 -14.81 -13.10
C HIS A 124 2.54 -13.95 -12.25
N LEU A 125 1.76 -14.58 -11.38
CA LEU A 125 0.87 -13.89 -10.44
C LEU A 125 1.63 -13.25 -9.26
N GLN A 126 2.92 -13.55 -9.09
CA GLN A 126 3.73 -13.19 -7.93
C GLN A 126 3.09 -13.64 -6.60
N ARG A 127 2.31 -14.73 -6.65
CA ARG A 127 1.48 -15.22 -5.55
C ARG A 127 1.65 -16.72 -5.40
N GLY A 128 1.96 -17.17 -4.20
CA GLY A 128 2.13 -18.60 -3.93
C GLY A 128 2.28 -18.91 -2.46
N HIS A 129 2.31 -20.21 -2.15
CA HIS A 129 2.47 -20.66 -0.78
C HIS A 129 3.92 -20.62 -0.32
N VAL A 130 4.15 -20.14 0.91
CA VAL A 130 5.43 -20.23 1.60
C VAL A 130 5.32 -21.10 2.85
N GLY A 131 6.40 -21.79 3.23
CA GLY A 131 6.46 -22.57 4.47
C GLY A 131 5.66 -23.88 4.48
N GLY A 132 5.68 -24.56 5.63
CA GLY A 132 4.95 -25.82 5.85
C GLY A 132 3.45 -25.64 6.15
N GLY A 133 3.00 -24.41 6.39
CA GLY A 133 1.62 -24.07 6.78
C GLY A 133 0.69 -23.67 5.63
N ARG A 134 1.17 -23.66 4.38
CA ARG A 134 0.42 -23.19 3.19
C ARG A 134 -0.07 -21.74 3.34
N GLU A 135 0.74 -20.86 3.90
CA GLU A 135 0.45 -19.43 3.91
C GLU A 135 0.57 -18.86 2.49
N MET A 136 -0.51 -18.31 1.94
CA MET A 136 -0.51 -17.65 0.63
C MET A 136 0.11 -16.25 0.77
N VAL A 137 1.14 -15.97 -0.01
CA VAL A 137 1.93 -14.74 0.05
C VAL A 137 2.08 -14.16 -1.35
N ASP A 138 1.94 -12.83 -1.44
CA ASP A 138 2.26 -12.05 -2.63
C ASP A 138 3.69 -11.50 -2.47
N ILE A 139 4.65 -11.97 -3.30
CA ILE A 139 6.04 -11.50 -3.28
C ILE A 139 6.22 -10.48 -4.40
N MET A 140 6.27 -9.22 -4.02
CA MET A 140 6.24 -8.08 -4.93
C MET A 140 7.64 -7.49 -5.13
N ALA A 141 7.92 -7.05 -6.36
CA ALA A 141 9.02 -6.13 -6.60
C ALA A 141 8.73 -4.79 -5.91
N ARG A 142 9.42 -4.53 -4.80
CA ARG A 142 9.30 -3.32 -4.01
C ARG A 142 10.69 -2.86 -3.62
N ARG A 143 11.15 -1.76 -4.23
CA ARG A 143 12.39 -1.11 -3.81
C ARG A 143 12.17 -0.46 -2.44
N GLU A 144 13.15 -0.66 -1.55
CA GLU A 144 13.30 0.14 -0.35
C GLU A 144 13.52 1.61 -0.77
N LEU A 145 12.75 2.51 -0.18
CA LEU A 145 12.83 3.94 -0.45
C LEU A 145 14.10 4.51 0.20
N THR A 146 14.79 5.38 -0.53
CA THR A 146 16.07 5.99 -0.08
C THR A 146 15.91 6.74 1.24
N LEU A 147 14.81 7.48 1.38
CA LEU A 147 14.51 8.31 2.55
C LEU A 147 13.54 7.64 3.52
N PHE A 148 13.02 6.46 3.18
CA PHE A 148 12.14 5.65 4.02
C PHE A 148 12.64 4.21 4.05
N PRO A 149 13.82 3.96 4.65
CA PRO A 149 14.34 2.61 4.76
C PRO A 149 13.38 1.73 5.57
N TRP A 150 13.34 0.45 5.22
CA TRP A 150 12.55 -0.52 5.96
C TRP A 150 13.10 -0.65 7.38
N ARG A 151 12.18 -0.66 8.33
CA ARG A 151 12.46 -0.70 9.75
C ARG A 151 12.57 -2.13 10.22
N GLU A 152 13.61 -2.46 10.98
CA GLU A 152 13.69 -3.77 11.63
C GLU A 152 12.72 -3.84 12.82
N THR A 153 12.02 -4.96 12.94
CA THR A 153 11.19 -5.33 14.10
C THR A 153 11.46 -6.79 14.49
N GLU A 154 11.07 -7.18 15.70
CA GLU A 154 11.22 -8.53 16.23
C GLU A 154 9.88 -9.03 16.77
N ILE A 155 9.43 -10.18 16.27
CA ILE A 155 8.22 -10.87 16.74
C ILE A 155 8.58 -12.32 17.02
N ASP A 156 8.30 -12.81 18.22
CA ASP A 156 8.57 -14.19 18.66
C ASP A 156 10.02 -14.65 18.37
N GLY A 157 10.99 -13.75 18.54
CA GLY A 157 12.42 -14.01 18.27
C GLY A 157 12.82 -13.98 16.79
N ASN A 158 11.88 -13.78 15.86
CA ASN A 158 12.16 -13.58 14.45
C ASN A 158 12.27 -12.09 14.15
N ARG A 159 13.49 -11.62 13.85
CA ARG A 159 13.71 -10.26 13.33
C ARG A 159 13.32 -10.19 11.86
N PHE A 160 12.72 -9.12 11.38
CA PHE A 160 12.49 -8.90 9.95
C PHE A 160 12.20 -7.43 9.69
N PHE A 161 12.15 -7.03 8.42
CA PHE A 161 11.88 -5.64 8.05
C PHE A 161 10.39 -5.41 7.80
N VAL A 162 9.92 -4.23 8.14
CA VAL A 162 8.57 -3.70 7.88
C VAL A 162 8.67 -2.30 7.30
N GLN A 163 7.61 -1.82 6.65
CA GLN A 163 7.54 -0.42 6.21
C GLN A 163 7.53 0.53 7.41
N SER A 164 8.00 1.76 7.19
CA SER A 164 7.85 2.83 8.19
C SER A 164 6.39 3.23 8.35
N ALA A 165 6.02 3.76 9.52
CA ALA A 165 4.63 4.17 9.78
C ALA A 165 4.21 5.31 8.83
N GLU A 166 5.14 6.22 8.55
CA GLU A 166 5.01 7.35 7.66
C GLU A 166 4.80 6.91 6.21
N GLU A 167 5.63 5.99 5.70
CA GLU A 167 5.45 5.42 4.36
C GLU A 167 4.05 4.79 4.24
N MET A 168 3.64 3.99 5.22
CA MET A 168 2.32 3.37 5.22
C MET A 168 1.16 4.38 5.29
N ILE A 169 1.31 5.49 6.01
CA ILE A 169 0.32 6.59 6.05
C ILE A 169 0.24 7.23 4.66
N PHE A 170 1.37 7.57 4.05
CA PHE A 170 1.43 8.25 2.77
C PHE A 170 0.90 7.40 1.61
N GLU A 171 1.22 6.11 1.59
CA GLU A 171 0.66 5.15 0.63
C GLU A 171 -0.86 5.10 0.72
N LYS A 172 -1.39 4.97 1.95
CA LYS A 172 -2.83 4.88 2.20
C LYS A 172 -3.56 6.19 1.89
N MET A 173 -2.94 7.34 2.16
CA MET A 173 -3.47 8.64 1.74
C MET A 173 -3.53 8.73 0.22
N GLY A 174 -2.45 8.40 -0.48
CA GLY A 174 -2.41 8.43 -1.94
C GLY A 174 -3.47 7.53 -2.58
N ALA A 175 -3.73 6.39 -1.94
CA ALA A 175 -4.70 5.42 -2.40
C ALA A 175 -6.16 5.81 -2.05
N LEU A 176 -6.41 6.55 -0.95
CA LEU A 176 -7.70 7.21 -0.71
C LEU A 176 -7.99 8.33 -1.72
N ILE A 177 -6.98 9.13 -2.08
CA ILE A 177 -7.13 10.24 -3.06
C ILE A 177 -7.36 9.69 -4.47
N ASN A 178 -6.76 8.56 -4.79
CA ASN A 178 -6.85 7.91 -6.11
C ASN A 178 -7.38 6.48 -5.92
N PRO A 179 -8.66 6.34 -5.56
CA PRO A 179 -9.25 5.04 -5.28
C PRO A 179 -9.12 4.13 -6.49
N GLY A 180 -8.68 2.90 -6.28
CA GLY A 180 -8.73 1.89 -7.33
C GLY A 180 -10.19 1.57 -7.65
N ALA A 181 -10.52 1.42 -8.93
CA ALA A 181 -11.85 0.95 -9.31
C ALA A 181 -11.98 -0.56 -9.05
N ASP A 182 -13.12 -1.03 -8.56
CA ASP A 182 -13.43 -2.46 -8.47
C ASP A 182 -13.75 -3.06 -9.85
N GLU A 183 -14.13 -4.34 -9.88
CA GLU A 183 -14.48 -5.05 -11.12
C GLU A 183 -15.67 -4.43 -11.88
N GLN A 184 -16.42 -3.53 -11.23
CA GLN A 184 -17.59 -2.83 -11.76
C GLN A 184 -17.30 -1.36 -12.06
N GLY A 185 -16.06 -0.90 -11.83
CA GLY A 185 -15.66 0.49 -12.07
C GLY A 185 -15.94 1.45 -10.91
N GLU A 186 -16.45 0.95 -9.77
CA GLU A 186 -16.79 1.77 -8.61
C GLU A 186 -15.61 1.95 -7.66
N SER A 187 -15.56 3.07 -6.93
CA SER A 187 -14.54 3.29 -5.90
C SER A 187 -14.63 2.20 -4.84
N ARG A 188 -13.53 1.49 -4.67
CA ARG A 188 -13.43 0.30 -3.81
C ARG A 188 -13.79 0.64 -2.36
N ILE A 189 -14.97 0.23 -1.87
CA ILE A 189 -15.41 0.34 -0.45
C ILE A 189 -14.34 -0.15 0.54
N ARG A 190 -13.48 -1.10 0.13
CA ARG A 190 -12.35 -1.58 0.94
C ARG A 190 -11.36 -0.49 1.38
N GLU A 191 -11.34 0.66 0.72
CA GLU A 191 -10.43 1.76 0.99
C GLU A 191 -10.88 2.61 2.19
N VAL A 192 -12.13 2.47 2.65
CA VAL A 192 -12.61 2.99 3.95
C VAL A 192 -11.67 2.57 5.08
N LYS A 193 -11.15 1.34 5.01
CA LYS A 193 -10.25 0.79 6.02
C LYS A 193 -8.91 1.48 6.05
N TRP A 194 -8.46 2.05 4.93
CA TRP A 194 -7.22 2.82 4.90
C TRP A 194 -7.33 4.10 5.73
N GLY A 195 -8.52 4.69 5.83
CA GLY A 195 -8.76 5.79 6.77
C GLY A 195 -8.54 5.36 8.22
N VAL A 196 -9.10 4.22 8.63
CA VAL A 196 -8.87 3.63 9.97
C VAL A 196 -7.38 3.33 10.20
N ASP A 197 -6.73 2.73 9.22
CA ASP A 197 -5.31 2.38 9.27
C ASP A 197 -4.44 3.63 9.44
N ILE A 198 -4.73 4.73 8.73
CA ILE A 198 -4.05 6.03 8.89
C ILE A 198 -4.20 6.54 10.32
N LYS A 199 -5.42 6.55 10.87
CA LYS A 199 -5.69 7.02 12.24
C LYS A 199 -4.94 6.18 13.29
N LEU A 200 -4.86 4.87 13.09
CA LEU A 200 -4.09 3.95 13.95
C LEU A 200 -2.58 4.19 13.86
N LEU A 201 -2.05 4.38 12.66
CA LEU A 201 -0.62 4.66 12.45
C LEU A 201 -0.22 6.03 13.01
N LYS A 202 -1.08 7.05 12.88
CA LYS A 202 -0.87 8.35 13.53
C LYS A 202 -0.91 8.21 15.06
N ALA A 203 -1.85 7.43 15.60
CA ALA A 203 -1.90 7.13 17.04
C ALA A 203 -0.62 6.42 17.53
N TYR A 204 -0.05 5.52 16.72
CA TYR A 204 1.24 4.92 16.99
C TYR A 204 2.35 5.97 17.09
N LEU A 205 2.42 6.93 16.16
CA LEU A 205 3.41 8.02 16.22
C LEU A 205 3.22 8.92 17.46
N THR A 206 1.97 9.26 17.79
CA THR A 206 1.60 9.99 19.02
C THR A 206 2.15 9.27 20.26
N ILE A 207 1.80 7.99 20.43
CA ILE A 207 2.14 7.21 21.63
C ILE A 207 3.65 6.94 21.70
N LYS A 208 4.26 6.50 20.60
CA LYS A 208 5.67 6.08 20.57
C LYS A 208 6.62 7.24 20.83
N ASN A 209 6.28 8.44 20.33
CA ASN A 209 7.14 9.61 20.42
C ASN A 209 6.70 10.63 21.50
N GLY A 210 5.57 10.40 22.16
CA GLY A 210 5.00 11.36 23.12
C GLY A 210 4.58 12.68 22.48
N TRP A 211 4.10 12.62 21.23
CA TRP A 211 3.69 13.78 20.44
C TRP A 211 2.20 14.06 20.58
N ASP A 212 1.81 15.33 20.43
CA ASP A 212 0.43 15.69 20.17
C ASP A 212 0.08 15.62 18.67
N ASP A 213 -1.20 15.76 18.34
CA ASP A 213 -1.70 15.71 16.96
C ASP A 213 -0.98 16.71 16.05
N LYS A 214 -0.73 17.93 16.52
CA LYS A 214 -0.08 18.97 15.70
C LYS A 214 1.37 18.61 15.38
N GLN A 215 2.07 18.01 16.34
CA GLN A 215 3.43 17.53 16.15
C GLN A 215 3.47 16.37 15.15
N VAL A 216 2.51 15.43 15.21
CA VAL A 216 2.38 14.36 14.20
C VAL A 216 2.13 14.95 12.81
N GLU A 217 1.16 15.85 12.65
CA GLU A 217 0.86 16.48 11.36
C GLU A 217 2.05 17.29 10.83
N SER A 218 2.75 18.05 11.68
CA SER A 218 3.93 18.81 11.28
C SER A 218 5.08 17.90 10.84
N TYR A 219 5.26 16.76 11.50
CA TYR A 219 6.28 15.79 11.13
C TYR A 219 5.96 15.12 9.78
N LEU A 220 4.71 14.70 9.58
CA LEU A 220 4.25 14.12 8.32
C LEU A 220 4.35 15.13 7.17
N SER A 221 4.02 16.40 7.40
CA SER A 221 4.17 17.47 6.40
C SER A 221 5.62 17.64 5.94
N GLN A 222 6.57 17.61 6.88
CA GLN A 222 8.01 17.69 6.56
C GLN A 222 8.49 16.50 5.73
N ARG A 223 7.98 15.29 6.02
CA ARG A 223 8.38 14.05 5.34
C ARG A 223 7.65 13.82 4.02
N TRP A 224 6.53 14.49 3.76
CA TRP A 224 5.74 14.29 2.55
C TRP A 224 6.50 14.62 1.26
N GLY A 225 7.25 15.72 1.24
CA GLY A 225 8.05 16.11 0.08
C GLY A 225 9.08 15.05 -0.29
N ASP A 226 9.76 14.49 0.71
CA ASP A 226 10.70 13.39 0.53
C ASP A 226 10.01 12.15 -0.06
N TYR A 227 8.84 11.80 0.47
CA TYR A 227 8.07 10.65 -0.02
C TYR A 227 7.63 10.83 -1.48
N VAL A 228 7.13 12.01 -1.84
CA VAL A 228 6.68 12.31 -3.20
C VAL A 228 7.83 12.23 -4.20
N GLU A 229 9.00 12.75 -3.85
CA GLU A 229 10.18 12.67 -4.72
C GLU A 229 10.72 11.24 -4.85
N ASP A 230 10.81 10.48 -3.75
CA ASP A 230 11.35 9.11 -3.73
C ASP A 230 10.41 8.09 -4.41
N THR A 231 9.10 8.33 -4.36
CA THR A 231 8.09 7.48 -5.03
C THR A 231 7.74 7.93 -6.46
N ARG A 232 8.22 9.10 -6.89
CA ARG A 232 7.82 9.74 -8.16
C ARG A 232 7.93 8.85 -9.39
N TYR A 233 8.94 7.97 -9.39
CA TYR A 233 9.31 7.09 -10.49
C TYR A 233 9.23 5.60 -10.10
N GLN A 234 8.59 5.27 -8.96
CA GLN A 234 8.34 3.87 -8.60
C GLN A 234 7.51 3.18 -9.69
N GLY A 235 7.84 1.90 -9.96
CA GLY A 235 7.20 1.10 -11.00
C GLY A 235 7.66 1.39 -12.43
N MET A 236 8.36 2.51 -12.69
CA MET A 236 8.89 2.80 -14.03
C MET A 236 9.87 1.73 -14.51
N GLY A 237 10.76 1.27 -13.61
CA GLY A 237 11.77 0.26 -13.94
C GLY A 237 11.15 -1.02 -14.49
N GLU A 238 10.05 -1.50 -13.89
CA GLU A 238 9.33 -2.69 -14.36
C GLU A 238 8.76 -2.50 -15.77
N LEU A 239 8.16 -1.34 -16.04
CA LEU A 239 7.65 -1.02 -17.37
C LEU A 239 8.77 -0.95 -18.41
N VAL A 240 9.90 -0.33 -18.04
CA VAL A 240 11.08 -0.22 -18.91
C VAL A 240 11.67 -1.60 -19.19
N ASP A 241 11.74 -2.48 -18.19
CA ASP A 241 12.29 -3.83 -18.35
C ASP A 241 11.38 -4.72 -19.21
N LEU A 242 10.06 -4.54 -19.16
CA LEU A 242 9.14 -5.17 -20.11
C LEU A 242 9.44 -4.74 -21.55
N VAL A 243 9.65 -3.44 -21.79
CA VAL A 243 10.03 -2.94 -23.13
C VAL A 243 11.40 -3.48 -23.55
N LYS A 244 12.39 -3.53 -22.65
CA LYS A 244 13.70 -4.16 -22.93
C LYS A 244 13.59 -5.64 -23.28
N SER A 245 12.62 -6.34 -22.70
CA SER A 245 12.36 -7.75 -22.99
C SER A 245 11.67 -8.02 -24.34
N GLY A 246 11.28 -6.95 -25.04
CA GLY A 246 10.68 -7.01 -26.37
C GLY A 246 9.16 -6.80 -26.40
N THR A 247 8.52 -6.54 -25.26
CA THR A 247 7.09 -6.24 -25.22
C THR A 247 6.82 -4.87 -25.87
N PRO A 248 5.85 -4.75 -26.80
CA PRO A 248 5.51 -3.48 -27.42
C PRO A 248 5.13 -2.41 -26.39
N VAL A 249 5.60 -1.18 -26.59
CA VAL A 249 5.33 -0.03 -25.69
C VAL A 249 3.84 0.16 -25.44
N THR A 250 3.02 0.09 -26.49
CA THR A 250 1.56 0.24 -26.40
C THR A 250 0.92 -0.83 -25.54
N GLU A 251 1.40 -2.07 -25.61
CA GLU A 251 0.92 -3.19 -24.79
C GLU A 251 1.31 -3.00 -23.33
N VAL A 252 2.57 -2.63 -23.05
CA VAL A 252 3.06 -2.33 -21.68
C VAL A 252 2.20 -1.25 -21.02
N ILE A 253 1.95 -0.14 -21.72
CA ILE A 253 1.16 0.97 -21.16
C ILE A 253 -0.31 0.58 -21.03
N LYS A 254 -0.88 -0.12 -22.04
CA LYS A 254 -2.29 -0.57 -21.99
C LYS A 254 -2.51 -1.47 -20.78
N THR A 255 -1.71 -2.51 -20.59
CA THR A 255 -1.82 -3.42 -19.44
C THR A 255 -1.64 -2.69 -18.11
N ALA A 256 -0.70 -1.75 -18.02
CA ALA A 256 -0.52 -0.95 -16.81
C ALA A 256 -1.74 -0.08 -16.49
N LEU A 257 -2.36 0.55 -17.50
CA LEU A 257 -3.56 1.35 -17.33
C LEU A 257 -4.80 0.50 -17.02
N GLU A 258 -4.99 -0.63 -17.69
CA GLU A 258 -6.09 -1.57 -17.43
C GLU A 258 -6.07 -2.02 -15.97
N LYS A 259 -4.91 -2.44 -15.48
CA LYS A 259 -4.69 -2.81 -14.08
C LYS A 259 -5.03 -1.66 -13.13
N ARG A 260 -4.60 -0.44 -13.47
CA ARG A 260 -4.81 0.75 -12.64
C ARG A 260 -6.28 1.19 -12.60
N LEU A 261 -6.96 1.14 -13.73
CA LEU A 261 -8.33 1.62 -13.89
C LEU A 261 -9.37 0.55 -13.61
N GLY A 262 -8.98 -0.71 -13.37
CA GLY A 262 -9.91 -1.82 -13.17
C GLY A 262 -10.74 -2.13 -14.42
N LYS A 263 -10.29 -1.71 -15.61
CA LYS A 263 -11.00 -1.91 -16.89
C LYS A 263 -10.26 -2.95 -17.72
N THR A 264 -11.00 -3.80 -18.41
CA THR A 264 -10.44 -4.88 -19.24
C THR A 264 -10.27 -4.49 -20.71
N ASP A 265 -10.71 -3.30 -21.11
CA ASP A 265 -10.47 -2.81 -22.46
C ASP A 265 -10.32 -1.29 -22.51
N ILE A 266 -9.15 -0.85 -22.98
CA ILE A 266 -8.87 0.52 -23.36
C ILE A 266 -8.82 0.57 -24.88
N SER A 267 -9.89 1.12 -25.48
CA SER A 267 -10.05 1.21 -26.93
C SER A 267 -9.22 2.35 -27.56
N ASP A 268 -9.03 3.45 -26.83
CA ASP A 268 -8.17 4.58 -27.23
C ASP A 268 -7.20 4.92 -26.11
N LEU A 269 -5.97 4.42 -26.27
CA LEU A 269 -4.89 4.60 -25.30
C LEU A 269 -4.46 6.07 -25.18
N SER A 270 -4.43 6.80 -26.30
CA SER A 270 -3.99 8.21 -26.31
C SER A 270 -5.02 9.09 -25.61
N GLN A 271 -6.31 8.86 -25.87
CA GLN A 271 -7.37 9.59 -25.19
C GLN A 271 -7.39 9.28 -23.69
N GLU A 272 -7.20 8.03 -23.27
CA GLU A 272 -7.20 7.68 -21.85
C GLU A 272 -5.99 8.27 -21.11
N LEU A 273 -4.82 8.26 -21.73
CA LEU A 273 -3.66 8.97 -21.19
C LEU A 273 -3.93 10.49 -21.14
N THR A 274 -4.59 11.06 -22.13
CA THR A 274 -4.95 12.49 -22.15
C THR A 274 -5.92 12.83 -21.03
N ASN A 275 -6.87 11.94 -20.72
CA ASN A 275 -7.77 12.10 -19.57
C ASN A 275 -6.99 12.14 -18.23
N ILE A 276 -5.88 11.39 -18.13
CA ILE A 276 -5.05 11.31 -16.91
C ILE A 276 -4.06 12.48 -16.79
N PHE A 277 -3.39 12.85 -17.89
CA PHE A 277 -2.29 13.82 -17.89
C PHE A 277 -2.71 15.21 -18.39
N GLY A 278 -3.94 15.35 -18.88
CA GLY A 278 -4.49 16.56 -19.48
C GLY A 278 -3.99 16.82 -20.90
N GLU A 279 -4.69 17.70 -21.63
CA GLU A 279 -4.36 18.08 -23.01
C GLU A 279 -2.95 18.65 -23.17
N GLN A 280 -2.45 19.33 -22.12
CA GLN A 280 -1.07 19.85 -22.10
C GLN A 280 0.00 18.75 -22.17
N GLY A 281 -0.34 17.51 -21.81
CA GLY A 281 0.54 16.34 -21.88
C GLY A 281 0.50 15.59 -23.21
N LYS A 282 -0.35 15.99 -24.16
CA LYS A 282 -0.59 15.24 -25.40
C LYS A 282 0.67 14.98 -26.22
N GLN A 283 1.55 15.97 -26.35
CA GLN A 283 2.81 15.81 -27.06
C GLN A 283 3.71 14.74 -26.40
N GLN A 284 3.73 14.69 -25.08
CA GLN A 284 4.52 13.72 -24.31
C GLN A 284 3.88 12.34 -24.34
N ILE A 285 2.54 12.25 -24.39
CA ILE A 285 1.81 11.00 -24.62
C ILE A 285 2.17 10.44 -25.99
N ASP A 286 2.07 11.24 -27.04
CA ASP A 286 2.40 10.81 -28.41
C ASP A 286 3.86 10.36 -28.48
N SER A 287 4.77 11.12 -27.86
CA SER A 287 6.20 10.77 -27.79
C SER A 287 6.45 9.46 -27.04
N LEU A 288 5.73 9.22 -25.94
CA LEU A 288 5.81 7.98 -25.18
C LEU A 288 5.35 6.78 -26.02
N LEU A 289 4.21 6.89 -26.71
CA LEU A 289 3.62 5.78 -27.46
C LEU A 289 4.43 5.36 -28.68
N ILE A 290 5.23 6.26 -29.26
CA ILE A 290 6.09 6.00 -30.42
C ILE A 290 7.55 5.75 -30.05
N SER A 291 7.89 5.59 -28.77
CA SER A 291 9.26 5.40 -28.30
C SER A 291 9.94 4.21 -28.99
N PRO A 292 10.99 4.43 -29.81
CA PRO A 292 11.62 3.40 -30.63
C PRO A 292 12.63 2.54 -29.87
N THR A 293 13.09 2.99 -28.69
CA THR A 293 14.04 2.24 -27.85
C THR A 293 13.59 2.28 -26.38
N PRO A 294 14.03 1.31 -25.55
CA PRO A 294 13.76 1.33 -24.11
C PRO A 294 14.27 2.59 -23.41
N GLU A 295 15.39 3.16 -23.84
CA GLU A 295 15.96 4.39 -23.25
C GLU A 295 15.10 5.60 -23.58
N GLN A 296 14.58 5.67 -24.82
CA GLN A 296 13.65 6.73 -25.22
C GLN A 296 12.28 6.55 -24.57
N PHE A 297 11.83 5.31 -24.35
CA PHE A 297 10.64 5.01 -23.56
C PHE A 297 10.81 5.49 -22.12
N GLU A 298 11.92 5.18 -21.45
CA GLU A 298 12.20 5.64 -20.09
C GLU A 298 12.21 7.18 -20.01
N ALA A 299 12.91 7.85 -20.92
CA ALA A 299 13.00 9.31 -20.93
C ALA A 299 11.62 9.97 -21.15
N ASN A 300 10.83 9.47 -22.11
CA ASN A 300 9.50 9.99 -22.38
C ASN A 300 8.53 9.70 -21.24
N LEU A 301 8.64 8.53 -20.59
CA LEU A 301 7.82 8.18 -19.44
C LEU A 301 8.15 9.09 -18.26
N ARG A 302 9.43 9.42 -18.01
CA ARG A 302 9.82 10.39 -16.98
C ARG A 302 9.21 11.76 -17.26
N ALA A 303 9.36 12.26 -18.49
CA ALA A 303 8.81 13.55 -18.90
C ALA A 303 7.28 13.60 -18.75
N LEU A 304 6.56 12.55 -19.15
CA LEU A 304 5.12 12.47 -18.98
C LEU A 304 4.73 12.42 -17.50
N MET A 305 5.44 11.63 -16.70
CA MET A 305 5.24 11.56 -15.26
C MET A 305 5.49 12.91 -14.58
N ASP A 306 6.36 13.76 -15.10
CA ASP A 306 6.65 15.09 -14.58
C ASP A 306 5.54 16.11 -14.86
N LEU A 307 4.70 15.85 -15.88
CA LEU A 307 3.56 16.69 -16.26
C LEU A 307 2.26 16.34 -15.55
N ARG A 308 2.21 15.25 -14.79
CA ARG A 308 0.99 14.76 -14.14
C ARG A 308 0.33 15.89 -13.31
N PRO A 309 -0.88 16.34 -13.68
CA PRO A 309 -1.60 17.35 -12.91
C PRO A 309 -1.78 16.87 -11.46
N GLY A 310 -1.54 17.75 -10.48
CA GLY A 310 -1.62 17.42 -9.05
C GLY A 310 -0.35 16.85 -8.42
N LYS A 311 0.80 16.78 -9.12
CA LYS A 311 2.04 16.20 -8.56
C LYS A 311 2.80 17.03 -7.51
N LYS A 312 2.21 18.09 -6.98
CA LYS A 312 2.73 18.78 -5.79
C LYS A 312 1.59 19.19 -4.86
N LEU A 313 0.61 18.32 -4.64
CA LEU A 313 -0.24 18.52 -3.47
C LEU A 313 0.69 18.66 -2.27
N SER A 314 0.55 19.75 -1.54
CA SER A 314 1.15 19.83 -0.22
C SER A 314 0.58 18.70 0.65
N TYR A 315 1.25 18.39 1.75
CA TYR A 315 0.72 17.40 2.68
C TYR A 315 -0.69 17.78 3.15
N GLU A 316 -0.94 19.05 3.39
CA GLU A 316 -2.23 19.58 3.84
C GLU A 316 -3.30 19.38 2.78
N GLU A 317 -3.00 19.64 1.50
CA GLU A 317 -3.93 19.41 0.40
C GLU A 317 -4.22 17.92 0.20
N ALA A 318 -3.19 17.08 0.24
CA ALA A 318 -3.34 15.63 0.15
C ALA A 318 -4.14 15.06 1.33
N SER A 319 -3.84 15.48 2.55
CA SER A 319 -4.56 15.07 3.76
C SER A 319 -6.01 15.52 3.72
N ALA A 320 -6.29 16.75 3.28
CA ALA A 320 -7.66 17.25 3.16
C ALA A 320 -8.46 16.48 2.09
N GLN A 321 -7.86 16.16 0.95
CA GLN A 321 -8.51 15.34 -0.08
C GLN A 321 -8.77 13.91 0.41
N ALA A 322 -7.77 13.27 1.04
CA ALA A 322 -7.95 11.94 1.61
C ALA A 322 -9.03 11.91 2.70
N GLU A 323 -9.12 12.97 3.53
CA GLU A 323 -10.15 13.12 4.55
C GLU A 323 -11.55 13.25 3.91
N GLN A 324 -11.68 14.04 2.85
CA GLN A 324 -12.94 14.16 2.11
C GLN A 324 -13.38 12.83 1.49
N GLU A 325 -12.47 12.08 0.87
CA GLU A 325 -12.79 10.77 0.30
C GLU A 325 -13.17 9.77 1.40
N PHE A 326 -12.45 9.77 2.52
CA PHE A 326 -12.80 8.94 3.66
C PHE A 326 -14.20 9.30 4.23
N ASP A 327 -14.50 10.59 4.40
CA ASP A 327 -15.81 11.06 4.88
C ASP A 327 -16.95 10.65 3.94
N LYS A 328 -16.76 10.80 2.62
CA LYS A 328 -17.74 10.33 1.62
C LYS A 328 -18.01 8.83 1.76
N LEU A 329 -16.95 8.03 1.91
CA LEU A 329 -17.10 6.58 2.01
C LEU A 329 -17.76 6.15 3.34
N VAL A 330 -17.48 6.87 4.43
CA VAL A 330 -18.11 6.63 5.74
C VAL A 330 -19.57 7.11 5.79
N ARG A 331 -19.95 8.09 4.96
CA ARG A 331 -21.34 8.61 4.93
C ARG A 331 -22.23 8.01 3.83
N LYS A 332 -21.73 7.11 2.98
CA LYS A 332 -22.57 6.38 2.03
C LYS A 332 -23.52 5.46 2.82
N GLU A 333 -24.79 5.88 2.93
CA GLU A 333 -25.94 5.08 3.35
C GLU A 333 -26.35 4.06 2.29
#